data_AF-A0A7C7UTP9-F1
#
_entry.id   AF-A0A7C7UTP9-F1
#
_cell.length_a   1.000
_cell.length_b   1.000
_cell.length_c   1.000
_cell.angle_alpha   90.00
_cell.angle_beta   90.00
_cell.angle_gamma   90.00
#
_symmetry.space_group_name_H-M   'P 1'
#
loop_
_entity.id
_entity.type
_entity.pdbx_description
1 polymer ?
#
loop_
_entity_poly.entity_id
_entity_poly.type
_entity_poly.pdbx_seq_one_letter_code
_entity_poly.pdbx_strand_id
1 'polypeptide(L)'
;MACVSALRRQKTTTVEENTTEAILAATRELLTLIVEANDLRVKDVASAIFTTTLDLTTAFPAQAAREMGWREVALLDAQEIPVPGSLDRCIR
;
A
#
# COMPACT_ATOMS: atom_id res chain seq x y z
N MET A 1 10.87 8.97 -21.21
CA MET A 1 10.51 7.56 -21.44
C MET A 1 9.91 7.05 -20.13
N ALA A 2 8.59 7.13 -19.98
CA ALA A 2 7.91 6.59 -18.80
C ALA A 2 7.82 5.08 -18.96
N CYS A 3 8.65 4.33 -18.25
CA CYS A 3 8.54 2.89 -18.20
C CYS A 3 7.33 2.57 -17.33
N VAL A 4 6.24 2.08 -17.93
CA VAL A 4 5.11 1.53 -17.16
C VAL A 4 5.53 0.15 -16.69
N SER A 5 6.24 0.09 -15.57
CA SER A 5 6.55 -1.16 -14.87
C SER A 5 5.62 -1.30 -13.67
N ALA A 6 4.77 -2.33 -13.68
CA ALA A 6 4.02 -2.72 -12.49
C ALA A 6 4.99 -3.35 -11.48
N LEU A 7 5.18 -2.69 -10.34
CA LEU A 7 6.03 -3.20 -9.26
C LEU A 7 5.23 -4.12 -8.35
N ARG A 8 5.14 -5.40 -8.71
CA ARG A 8 4.69 -6.47 -7.81
C ARG A 8 5.74 -7.57 -7.81
N ARG A 9 6.68 -7.53 -6.86
CA ARG A 9 7.69 -8.59 -6.73
C ARG A 9 7.71 -9.34 -5.40
N GLN A 10 7.25 -8.76 -4.27
CA GLN A 10 6.92 -9.43 -2.99
C GLN A 10 6.95 -8.37 -1.86
N LYS A 11 6.00 -7.44 -1.81
CA LYS A 11 5.81 -6.66 -0.57
C LYS A 11 4.32 -6.51 -0.33
N THR A 12 3.81 -7.44 0.45
CA THR A 12 2.55 -7.31 1.17
C THR A 12 2.93 -7.26 2.64
N THR A 13 2.18 -6.53 3.44
CA THR A 13 2.41 -6.45 4.88
C THR A 13 1.16 -6.88 5.62
N THR A 14 1.34 -7.36 6.85
CA THR A 14 0.25 -7.72 7.75
C THR A 14 0.32 -6.89 9.00
N VAL A 15 -0.84 -6.63 9.59
CA VAL A 15 -0.95 -5.95 10.88
C VAL A 15 -1.53 -6.90 11.93
N GLU A 16 -1.13 -6.72 13.19
CA GLU A 16 -1.66 -7.52 14.30
C GLU A 16 -3.10 -7.11 14.67
N GLU A 17 -3.46 -5.85 14.44
CA GLU A 17 -4.74 -5.28 14.84
C GLU A 17 -5.33 -4.33 13.80
N ASN A 18 -6.67 -4.25 13.75
CA ASN A 18 -7.40 -3.30 12.91
C ASN A 18 -7.49 -1.95 13.62
N THR A 19 -6.35 -1.25 13.74
CA THR A 19 -6.26 0.12 14.25
C THR A 19 -5.71 1.04 13.17
N THR A 20 -6.10 2.32 13.21
CA THR A 20 -5.62 3.34 12.28
C THR A 20 -4.11 3.43 12.31
N GLU A 21 -3.53 3.42 13.51
CA GLU A 21 -2.09 3.52 13.74
C GLU A 21 -1.34 2.35 13.10
N ALA A 22 -1.83 1.12 13.27
CA ALA A 22 -1.21 -0.08 12.70
C ALA A 22 -1.26 -0.07 11.17
N ILE A 23 -2.42 0.24 10.57
CA ILE A 23 -2.60 0.28 9.11
C ILE A 23 -1.68 1.34 8.48
N LEU A 24 -1.65 2.55 9.05
CA LEU A 24 -0.83 3.64 8.52
C LEU A 24 0.67 3.41 8.73
N ALA A 25 1.08 2.83 9.86
CA ALA A 25 2.48 2.48 10.10
C ALA A 25 2.97 1.41 9.12
N ALA A 26 2.24 0.31 8.99
CA ALA A 26 2.59 -0.78 8.08
C ALA A 26 2.59 -0.34 6.61
N THR A 27 1.64 0.53 6.21
CA THR A 27 1.62 1.07 4.83
C THR A 27 2.82 1.98 4.55
N ARG A 28 3.23 2.82 5.51
CA ARG A 28 4.44 3.67 5.37
C ARG A 28 5.71 2.84 5.22
N GLU A 29 5.86 1.80 6.06
CA GLU A 29 6.98 0.88 5.98
C GLU A 29 7.01 0.19 4.61
N LEU A 30 5.87 -0.34 4.16
CA LEU A 30 5.71 -0.99 2.86
C LEU A 30 6.15 -0.06 1.71
N LEU A 31 5.63 1.16 1.67
CA LEU A 31 5.96 2.13 0.61
C LEU A 31 7.44 2.53 0.63
N THR A 32 8.01 2.76 1.81
CA THR A 32 9.44 3.09 1.98
C THR A 32 10.31 1.97 1.40
N LEU A 33 9.99 0.72 1.79
CA LEU A 33 10.67 -0.46 1.29
C LEU A 33 10.53 -0.63 -0.23
N ILE A 34 9.37 -0.31 -0.83
CA ILE A 34 9.18 -0.38 -2.28
C ILE A 34 10.03 0.68 -2.99
N VAL A 35 10.03 1.92 -2.48
CA VAL A 35 10.81 3.02 -3.04
C VAL A 35 12.29 2.70 -3.04
N GLU A 36 12.83 2.28 -1.89
CA GLU A 36 14.25 1.95 -1.73
C GLU A 36 14.69 0.77 -2.60
N ALA A 37 13.90 -0.30 -2.64
CA ALA A 37 14.26 -1.51 -3.38
C ALA A 37 14.25 -1.34 -4.91
N ASN A 38 13.63 -0.28 -5.41
CA ASN A 38 13.48 -0.02 -6.85
C ASN A 38 14.08 1.33 -7.27
N ASP A 39 14.79 2.03 -6.36
CA ASP A 39 15.35 3.37 -6.60
C ASP A 39 14.32 4.35 -7.21
N LEU A 40 13.11 4.36 -6.66
CA LEU A 40 12.01 5.15 -7.21
C LEU A 40 12.09 6.59 -6.77
N ARG A 41 11.84 7.49 -7.71
CA ARG A 41 11.52 8.88 -7.39
C ARG A 41 10.00 9.02 -7.42
N VAL A 42 9.41 9.51 -6.33
CA VAL A 42 7.94 9.66 -6.20
C VAL A 42 7.32 10.42 -7.38
N LYS A 43 8.01 11.42 -7.92
CA LYS A 43 7.58 12.20 -9.10
C LYS A 43 7.44 11.39 -10.38
N ASP A 44 8.05 10.21 -10.46
CA ASP A 44 7.97 9.32 -11.62
C ASP A 44 6.87 8.25 -11.45
N VAL A 45 6.19 8.22 -10.30
CA VAL A 45 5.09 7.27 -10.02
C VAL A 45 3.80 7.82 -10.61
N ALA A 46 3.25 7.12 -11.60
CA ALA A 46 1.98 7.50 -12.22
C ALA A 46 0.77 7.30 -11.29
N SER A 47 0.71 6.13 -10.63
CA SER A 47 -0.35 5.79 -9.69
C SER A 47 0.09 4.71 -8.70
N ALA A 48 -0.64 4.59 -7.59
CA ALA A 48 -0.56 3.48 -6.66
C ALA A 48 -1.97 2.97 -6.33
N ILE A 49 -2.12 1.65 -6.30
CA ILE A 49 -3.37 0.96 -5.97
C ILE A 49 -3.08 0.10 -4.74
N PHE A 50 -3.89 0.27 -3.71
CA PHE A 50 -3.81 -0.48 -2.47
C PHE A 50 -4.98 -1.45 -2.37
N THR A 51 -4.73 -2.65 -1.85
CA THR A 51 -5.81 -3.55 -1.44
C THR A 51 -5.70 -3.94 0.03
N THR A 52 -6.83 -4.01 0.72
CA THR A 52 -6.93 -4.54 2.08
C THR A 52 -7.88 -5.72 2.15
N THR A 53 -7.60 -6.67 3.03
CA THR A 53 -8.56 -7.70 3.39
C THR A 53 -9.76 -7.11 4.12
N LEU A 54 -10.89 -7.84 4.10
CA LEU A 54 -12.19 -7.41 4.65
C LEU A 54 -12.18 -7.11 6.16
N ASP A 55 -11.19 -7.60 6.88
CA ASP A 55 -10.99 -7.43 8.33
C ASP A 55 -10.23 -6.16 8.71
N LEU A 56 -9.76 -5.36 7.74
CA LEU A 56 -9.14 -4.04 7.97
C LEU A 56 -10.06 -2.92 7.46
N THR A 57 -10.56 -2.11 8.38
CA THR A 57 -11.63 -1.13 8.12
C THR A 57 -11.45 0.22 8.80
N THR A 58 -10.42 0.37 9.64
CA THR A 58 -10.24 1.60 10.45
C THR A 58 -9.52 2.73 9.73
N ALA A 59 -8.80 2.45 8.64
CA ALA A 59 -8.11 3.47 7.86
C ALA A 59 -7.93 3.08 6.39
N PHE A 60 -7.73 4.09 5.55
CA PHE A 60 -7.36 3.94 4.14
C PHE A 60 -5.82 3.91 3.99
N PRO A 61 -5.22 2.88 3.39
CA PRO A 61 -3.77 2.84 3.14
C PRO A 61 -3.26 4.06 2.36
N ALA A 62 -4.01 4.56 1.38
CA ALA A 62 -3.62 5.75 0.62
C ALA A 62 -3.34 7.00 1.49
N GLN A 63 -3.91 7.09 2.69
CA GLN A 63 -3.62 8.17 3.64
C GLN A 63 -2.13 8.21 4.00
N ALA A 64 -1.51 7.05 4.24
CA ALA A 64 -0.07 6.97 4.55
C ALA A 64 0.78 7.56 3.42
N ALA A 65 0.44 7.26 2.16
CA ALA A 65 1.14 7.84 1.01
C ALA A 65 0.99 9.37 0.96
N ARG A 66 -0.20 9.90 1.28
CA ARG A 66 -0.42 11.37 1.36
C ARG A 66 0.43 12.01 2.46
N GLU A 67 0.52 11.39 3.63
CA GLU A 67 1.35 11.83 4.75
C GLU A 67 2.85 11.80 4.40
N MET A 68 3.27 10.83 3.58
CA MET A 68 4.63 10.75 3.01
C MET A 68 4.89 11.78 1.89
N GLY A 69 3.91 12.60 1.53
CA GLY A 69 4.07 13.67 0.54
C GLY A 69 3.81 13.24 -0.91
N TRP A 70 3.20 12.08 -1.16
CA TRP A 70 2.78 11.64 -2.50
C TRP A 70 1.55 12.44 -2.95
N ARG A 71 1.67 13.77 -3.09
CA ARG A 71 0.54 14.68 -3.34
C ARG A 71 0.03 14.62 -4.77
N GLU A 72 0.92 14.38 -5.73
CA GLU A 72 0.63 14.39 -7.17
C GLU A 72 0.35 13.00 -7.75
N VAL A 73 0.57 11.94 -6.96
CA VAL A 73 0.33 10.56 -7.39
C VAL A 73 -1.17 10.25 -7.33
N ALA A 74 -1.71 9.60 -8.37
CA ALA A 74 -3.07 9.07 -8.32
C ALA A 74 -3.13 7.85 -7.39
N LEU A 75 -3.95 7.91 -6.33
CA LEU A 75 -4.06 6.84 -5.33
C LEU A 75 -5.47 6.24 -5.36
N LEU A 76 -5.57 4.93 -5.21
CA LEU A 76 -6.83 4.19 -5.14
C LEU A 76 -6.74 3.10 -4.08
N ASP A 77 -7.71 3.05 -3.16
CA ASP A 77 -7.89 1.93 -2.26
C ASP A 77 -9.04 1.05 -2.78
N ALA A 78 -8.86 -0.26 -2.67
CA ALA A 78 -9.87 -1.25 -2.99
C ALA A 78 -9.86 -2.40 -1.97
N GLN A 79 -10.93 -3.19 -1.98
CA GLN A 79 -11.02 -4.38 -1.14
C GLN A 79 -10.49 -5.60 -1.88
N GLU A 80 -9.69 -6.41 -1.20
CA GLU A 80 -9.20 -7.69 -1.70
C GLU A 80 -10.30 -8.74 -1.70
N ILE A 81 -10.23 -9.68 -2.65
CA ILE A 81 -11.18 -10.80 -2.73
C ILE A 81 -11.10 -11.69 -1.46
N PRO A 82 -12.22 -12.01 -0.77
CA PRO A 82 -12.22 -12.88 0.41
C PRO A 82 -12.08 -14.36 0.06
N VAL A 83 -10.86 -14.79 -0.27
CA VAL A 83 -10.58 -16.21 -0.50
C VAL A 83 -10.42 -16.92 0.85
N PRO A 84 -11.21 -17.98 1.14
CA PRO A 84 -11.06 -18.74 2.39
C PRO A 84 -9.65 -19.32 2.56
N GLY A 85 -9.07 -19.18 3.75
CA GLY A 85 -7.70 -19.63 4.06
C GLY A 85 -6.59 -18.74 3.50
N SER A 86 -6.93 -17.59 2.92
CA SER A 86 -5.95 -16.56 2.57
C SER A 86 -5.44 -15.81 3.81
N LEU A 87 -4.42 -14.98 3.61
CA LEU A 87 -3.77 -14.24 4.68
C LEU A 87 -4.67 -13.11 5.20
N ASP A 88 -5.03 -13.16 6.48
CA ASP A 88 -5.80 -12.14 7.20
C ASP A 88 -5.00 -10.85 7.43
N ARG A 89 -5.70 -9.76 7.75
CA ARG A 89 -5.16 -8.44 8.10
C ARG A 89 -4.03 -7.95 7.20
N CYS A 90 -4.26 -8.06 5.90
CA CYS A 90 -3.23 -7.94 4.89
C CYS A 90 -3.43 -6.69 4.03
N ILE A 91 -2.36 -5.93 3.84
CA ILE A 91 -2.27 -4.73 2.99
C ILE A 91 -1.33 -5.04 1.82
N ARG A 92 -1.75 -4.68 0.61
CA ARG A 92 -1.01 -4.93 -0.64
C ARG A 92 -0.91 -3.70 -1.51
#